data_AF-A0A834HSW2-F1
#
_entry.id   AF-A0A834HSW2-F1
#
_cell.length_a   1.000
_cell.length_b   1.000
_cell.length_c   1.000
_cell.angle_alpha   90.00
_cell.angle_beta   90.00
_cell.angle_gamma   90.00
#
_symmetry.space_group_name_H-M   'P 1'
#
loop_
_entity.id
_entity.type
_entity.pdbx_description
1 polymer ?
#
loop_
_entity_poly.entity_id
_entity_poly.type
_entity_poly.pdbx_seq_one_letter_code
_entity_poly.pdbx_strand_id
1 'polypeptide(L)'
;MFTLGMLLSCIFITNSGLEEHGIGSNLVDNSPKDFSDFDQYAVTCYICVNVSDNLICNQFAIDRPCKPGETFCHTLHIMDSKGTSVLVNKKCTTEKECQRNKVGCVEIDAQTMCISCCDQNYCNVNVPTNSSTATFDDKITKMRMLAKNLFREQEKALTTSVKQASGAWTRGHYREGVLVLMWLIILVIGSR
;
A
#
# COMPACT_ATOMS: atom_id res chain seq x y z
N MET A 1 41.58 -45.63 -11.17
CA MET A 1 41.24 -45.04 -12.48
C MET A 1 39.73 -45.09 -12.62
N PHE A 2 39.05 -43.95 -12.50
CA PHE A 2 37.59 -43.85 -12.66
C PHE A 2 37.30 -43.35 -14.07
N THR A 3 36.45 -44.07 -14.82
CA THR A 3 36.00 -43.67 -16.15
C THR A 3 34.49 -43.43 -16.19
N LEU A 4 34.17 -42.38 -16.95
CA LEU A 4 32.91 -41.71 -17.23
C LEU A 4 31.72 -42.63 -17.51
N GLY A 5 30.52 -42.19 -17.08
CA GLY A 5 29.29 -42.51 -17.79
C GLY A 5 28.03 -42.76 -16.95
N MET A 6 27.66 -41.89 -16.01
CA MET A 6 26.30 -41.89 -15.46
C MET A 6 25.97 -40.49 -14.93
N LEU A 7 25.23 -39.70 -15.70
CA LEU A 7 24.41 -38.56 -15.26
C LEU A 7 23.77 -37.96 -16.51
N LEU A 8 22.56 -38.42 -16.87
CA LEU A 8 21.57 -37.69 -17.69
C LEU A 8 20.37 -38.62 -17.98
N SER A 9 19.40 -38.69 -17.07
CA SER A 9 18.01 -39.08 -17.40
C SER A 9 17.11 -39.10 -16.17
N CYS A 10 16.85 -37.95 -15.54
CA CYS A 10 15.72 -37.81 -14.60
C CYS A 10 15.04 -36.45 -14.78
N ILE A 11 14.59 -36.14 -16.00
CA ILE A 11 13.47 -35.21 -16.20
C ILE A 11 12.63 -35.83 -17.32
N PHE A 12 11.30 -35.87 -17.15
CA PHE A 12 10.25 -36.27 -18.10
C PHE A 12 9.73 -37.72 -18.05
N ILE A 13 8.78 -38.00 -17.13
CA ILE A 13 7.62 -38.93 -17.30
C ILE A 13 6.46 -38.38 -16.41
N THR A 14 5.54 -37.55 -16.93
CA THR A 14 4.16 -37.75 -17.49
C THR A 14 2.97 -37.57 -16.52
N ASN A 15 2.13 -36.55 -16.83
CA ASN A 15 0.65 -36.44 -16.86
C ASN A 15 -0.27 -37.34 -16.00
N SER A 16 -1.28 -36.74 -15.34
CA SER A 16 -2.69 -36.67 -15.85
C SER A 16 -3.70 -36.02 -14.87
N GLY A 17 -4.52 -35.08 -15.41
CA GLY A 17 -5.99 -35.00 -15.23
C GLY A 17 -6.64 -34.32 -14.01
N LEU A 18 -7.26 -33.13 -14.20
CA LEU A 18 -8.68 -32.83 -13.90
C LEU A 18 -9.09 -31.37 -14.22
N GLU A 19 -9.93 -31.27 -15.26
CA GLU A 19 -11.07 -30.36 -15.56
C GLU A 19 -11.02 -28.82 -15.48
N GLU A 20 -11.73 -28.26 -16.48
CA GLU A 20 -11.92 -26.87 -16.85
C GLU A 20 -12.77 -26.06 -15.86
N HIS A 21 -12.41 -24.78 -15.68
CA HIS A 21 -13.38 -23.70 -15.78
C HIS A 21 -12.70 -22.52 -16.47
N GLY A 22 -13.12 -22.26 -17.72
CA GLY A 22 -12.54 -21.22 -18.55
C GLY A 22 -12.91 -19.82 -18.08
N ILE A 23 -11.93 -18.90 -18.11
CA ILE A 23 -12.13 -17.48 -18.43
C ILE A 23 -10.88 -16.99 -19.18
N GLY A 24 -11.10 -16.57 -20.43
CA GLY A 24 -10.46 -15.40 -21.06
C GLY A 24 -8.94 -15.41 -21.26
N SER A 25 -8.52 -15.68 -22.48
CA SER A 25 -7.20 -15.29 -23.01
C SER A 25 -7.03 -13.76 -23.07
N ASN A 26 -5.77 -13.33 -22.91
CA ASN A 26 -5.15 -12.07 -23.35
C ASN A 26 -5.25 -10.83 -22.44
N LEU A 27 -4.17 -10.51 -21.72
CA LEU A 27 -3.22 -9.46 -22.13
C LEU A 27 -1.99 -9.52 -21.20
N VAL A 28 -0.81 -9.81 -21.75
CA VAL A 28 0.46 -9.46 -21.10
C VAL A 28 0.65 -7.97 -21.36
N ASP A 29 0.20 -7.14 -20.43
CA ASP A 29 0.50 -5.71 -20.46
C ASP A 29 1.90 -5.49 -19.87
N ASN A 30 2.85 -5.20 -20.77
CA ASN A 30 4.17 -4.67 -20.43
C ASN A 30 4.08 -3.15 -20.19
N SER A 31 3.17 -2.70 -19.32
CA SER A 31 3.18 -1.34 -18.79
C SER A 31 3.96 -1.31 -17.48
N PRO A 32 4.74 -0.23 -17.20
CA PRO A 32 5.18 0.03 -15.84
C PRO A 32 3.93 0.05 -14.96
N LYS A 33 3.84 -0.83 -13.95
CA LYS A 33 2.74 -0.79 -12.98
C LYS A 33 2.70 0.61 -12.37
N ASP A 34 1.79 1.40 -12.90
CA ASP A 34 1.59 2.78 -12.56
C ASP A 34 1.12 2.84 -11.10
N PHE A 35 1.60 3.82 -10.36
CA PHE A 35 1.29 4.02 -8.95
C PHE A 35 -0.19 4.42 -8.72
N SER A 36 -1.01 4.40 -9.77
CA SER A 36 -2.44 4.72 -9.80
C SER A 36 -3.35 3.69 -9.12
N ASP A 37 -2.88 2.47 -8.88
CA ASP A 37 -3.66 1.44 -8.17
C ASP A 37 -3.83 1.77 -6.67
N PHE A 38 -2.92 2.57 -6.10
CA PHE A 38 -3.04 3.03 -4.72
C PHE A 38 -4.16 4.05 -4.49
N ASP A 39 -4.55 4.78 -5.55
CA ASP A 39 -5.62 5.78 -5.51
C ASP A 39 -7.01 5.13 -5.69
N GLN A 40 -7.06 3.83 -6.03
CA GLN A 40 -8.30 3.09 -6.26
C GLN A 40 -8.81 2.35 -5.00
N TYR A 41 -8.09 2.42 -3.89
CA TYR A 41 -8.59 1.86 -2.64
C TYR A 41 -9.82 2.61 -2.15
N ALA A 42 -10.95 1.91 -2.15
CA ALA A 42 -12.17 2.35 -1.51
C ALA A 42 -12.30 1.63 -0.15
N VAL A 43 -12.40 2.40 0.92
CA VAL A 43 -12.74 1.86 2.24
C VAL A 43 -14.21 1.46 2.23
N THR A 44 -14.58 0.41 2.96
CA THR A 44 -15.98 0.09 3.24
C THR A 44 -16.27 0.32 4.72
N CYS A 45 -17.39 0.93 5.05
CA CYS A 45 -17.76 1.29 6.43
C CYS A 45 -19.14 0.74 6.78
N TYR A 46 -19.41 0.57 8.08
CA TYR A 46 -20.79 0.55 8.53
C TYR A 46 -21.39 1.95 8.35
N ILE A 47 -22.59 2.04 7.77
CA ILE A 47 -23.27 3.31 7.45
C ILE A 47 -24.71 3.27 7.96
N CYS A 48 -25.08 4.25 8.79
CA CYS A 48 -26.43 4.40 9.31
C CYS A 48 -26.65 5.85 9.74
N VAL A 49 -27.90 6.32 9.70
CA VAL A 49 -28.25 7.72 10.02
C VAL A 49 -29.23 7.75 11.18
N ASN A 50 -28.83 8.40 12.28
CA ASN A 50 -29.68 8.65 13.45
C ASN A 50 -30.38 7.39 14.00
N VAL A 51 -29.61 6.33 14.21
CA VAL A 51 -30.12 5.06 14.77
C VAL A 51 -29.93 5.06 16.28
N SER A 52 -30.85 4.45 17.04
CA SER A 52 -30.82 4.46 18.51
C SER A 52 -29.68 3.62 19.11
N ASP A 53 -29.19 2.61 18.38
CA ASP A 53 -28.20 1.67 18.91
C ASP A 53 -27.23 1.15 17.84
N ASN A 54 -26.04 0.74 18.28
CA ASN A 54 -24.99 0.20 17.43
C ASN A 54 -25.37 -1.13 16.78
N LEU A 55 -26.07 -2.01 17.50
CA LEU A 55 -26.47 -3.32 16.99
C LEU A 55 -27.40 -3.17 15.78
N ILE A 56 -28.41 -2.30 15.90
CA ILE A 56 -29.36 -2.00 14.83
C ILE A 56 -28.62 -1.38 13.65
N CYS A 57 -27.72 -0.42 13.90
CA CYS A 57 -26.90 0.21 12.87
C CYS A 57 -26.10 -0.83 12.07
N ASN A 58 -25.44 -1.77 12.73
CA ASN A 58 -24.63 -2.78 12.06
C ASN A 58 -25.46 -3.82 11.31
N GLN A 59 -26.65 -4.18 11.83
CA GLN A 59 -27.53 -5.17 11.22
C GLN A 59 -28.11 -4.70 9.87
N PHE A 60 -28.42 -3.41 9.75
CA PHE A 60 -29.02 -2.82 8.54
C PHE A 60 -28.06 -1.92 7.77
N ALA A 61 -26.76 -2.04 8.04
CA ALA A 61 -25.75 -1.24 7.37
C ALA A 61 -25.69 -1.54 5.87
N ILE A 62 -25.39 -0.51 5.08
CA ILE A 62 -25.24 -0.63 3.64
C ILE A 62 -23.85 -1.19 3.33
N ASP A 63 -23.80 -2.39 2.78
CA ASP A 63 -22.55 -3.04 2.39
C ASP A 63 -22.10 -2.60 0.99
N ARG A 64 -21.52 -1.40 0.90
CA ARG A 64 -20.93 -0.89 -0.35
C ARG A 64 -19.66 -0.08 -0.07
N PRO A 65 -18.66 -0.14 -0.96
CA PRO A 65 -17.49 0.73 -0.87
C PRO A 65 -17.89 2.21 -0.83
N CYS A 66 -17.11 2.99 -0.09
CA CYS A 66 -17.25 4.44 -0.04
C CYS A 66 -16.94 5.09 -1.39
N LYS A 67 -17.42 6.31 -1.60
CA LYS A 67 -17.19 7.02 -2.87
C LYS A 67 -15.71 7.42 -3.00
N PRO A 68 -15.22 7.64 -4.23
CA PRO A 68 -13.88 8.18 -4.43
C PRO A 68 -13.67 9.46 -3.61
N GLY A 69 -12.56 9.54 -2.88
CA GLY A 69 -12.23 10.64 -1.98
C GLY A 69 -12.75 10.49 -0.54
N GLU A 70 -13.71 9.60 -0.29
CA GLU A 70 -14.13 9.23 1.07
C GLU A 70 -13.26 8.07 1.57
N THR A 71 -12.15 8.41 2.24
CA THR A 71 -11.12 7.46 2.66
C THR A 71 -11.20 7.04 4.12
N PHE A 72 -12.19 7.55 4.87
CA PHE A 72 -12.36 7.26 6.30
C PHE A 72 -13.79 6.85 6.63
N CYS A 73 -13.92 5.99 7.63
CA CYS A 73 -15.15 5.75 8.37
C CYS A 73 -15.23 6.72 9.56
N HIS A 74 -16.35 7.41 9.71
CA HIS A 74 -16.63 8.31 10.81
C HIS A 74 -17.81 7.79 11.62
N THR A 75 -17.66 7.79 12.95
CA THR A 75 -18.71 7.42 13.90
C THR A 75 -18.96 8.56 14.87
N LEU A 76 -20.22 8.97 14.96
CA LEU A 76 -20.76 9.81 16.01
C LEU A 76 -21.63 8.95 16.92
N HIS A 77 -21.35 9.00 18.22
CA HIS A 77 -22.14 8.34 19.24
C HIS A 77 -22.52 9.34 20.33
N ILE A 78 -23.82 9.47 20.59
CA ILE A 78 -24.36 10.30 21.67
C ILE A 78 -24.97 9.36 22.69
N MET A 79 -24.57 9.53 23.95
CA MET A 79 -25.08 8.77 25.08
C MET A 79 -25.76 9.70 26.07
N ASP A 80 -26.70 9.16 26.84
CA ASP A 80 -27.25 9.84 28.01
C ASP A 80 -26.27 9.79 29.20
N SER A 81 -26.66 10.41 30.32
CA SER A 81 -25.87 10.46 31.55
C SER A 81 -25.64 9.09 32.21
N LYS A 82 -26.35 8.04 31.78
CA LYS A 82 -26.17 6.65 32.24
C LYS A 82 -25.27 5.85 31.30
N GLY A 83 -24.83 6.43 30.19
CA GLY A 83 -24.06 5.75 29.14
C GLY A 83 -24.94 4.97 28.15
N THR A 84 -26.25 5.18 28.16
CA THR A 84 -27.17 4.53 27.21
C THR A 84 -27.07 5.24 25.86
N SER A 85 -26.97 4.46 24.78
CA SER A 85 -27.01 4.97 23.40
C SER A 85 -28.29 5.78 23.16
N VAL A 86 -28.13 7.04 22.77
CA VAL A 86 -29.23 7.91 22.31
C VAL A 86 -29.23 7.99 20.79
N LEU A 87 -28.03 8.10 20.21
CA LEU A 87 -27.87 8.24 18.77
C LEU A 87 -26.54 7.67 18.31
N VAL A 88 -26.59 6.86 17.26
CA VAL A 88 -25.46 6.35 16.50
C VAL A 88 -25.62 6.80 15.05
N ASN A 89 -24.60 7.47 14.54
CA ASN A 89 -24.51 7.87 13.15
C ASN A 89 -23.15 7.47 12.60
N LYS A 90 -23.15 6.68 11.53
CA LYS A 90 -21.93 6.19 10.89
C LYS A 90 -21.95 6.53 9.41
N LYS A 91 -20.84 7.03 8.88
CA LYS A 91 -20.73 7.43 7.47
C LYS A 91 -19.33 7.26 6.92
N CYS A 92 -19.24 7.11 5.62
CA CYS A 92 -18.03 7.41 4.86
C CYS A 92 -17.74 8.91 4.93
N THR A 93 -16.47 9.29 4.99
CA THR A 93 -16.06 10.70 4.99
C THR A 93 -14.65 10.88 4.44
N THR A 94 -14.29 12.15 4.21
CA THR A 94 -12.96 12.56 3.76
C THR A 94 -12.03 12.85 4.93
N GLU A 95 -10.73 12.86 4.68
CA GLU A 95 -9.71 13.26 5.68
C GLU A 95 -9.92 14.68 6.24
N LYS A 96 -10.57 15.58 5.48
CA LYS A 96 -10.84 16.96 5.92
C LYS A 96 -11.87 17.03 7.04
N GLU A 97 -12.88 16.18 6.99
CA GLU A 97 -13.91 16.08 8.04
C GLU A 97 -13.43 15.23 9.22
N CYS A 98 -12.53 14.30 8.94
CA CYS A 98 -12.02 13.31 9.87
C CYS A 98 -10.58 13.65 10.26
N GLN A 99 -10.42 14.68 11.10
CA GLN A 99 -9.13 15.14 11.57
C GLN A 99 -8.87 14.69 13.01
N ARG A 100 -7.60 14.51 13.37
CA ARG A 100 -7.20 14.09 14.73
C ARG A 100 -7.66 15.05 15.84
N ASN A 101 -7.86 16.33 15.55
CA ASN A 101 -8.40 17.32 16.49
C ASN A 101 -9.94 17.34 16.55
N LYS A 102 -10.63 16.53 15.75
CA LYS A 102 -12.09 16.39 15.72
C LYS A 102 -12.58 15.10 16.39
N VAL A 103 -11.69 14.16 16.68
CA VAL A 103 -12.01 12.96 17.46
C VAL A 103 -11.91 13.25 18.95
N GLY A 104 -12.66 12.49 19.75
CA GLY A 104 -12.72 12.64 21.20
C GLY A 104 -14.14 12.63 21.71
N CYS A 105 -14.30 12.85 23.01
CA CYS A 105 -15.60 12.98 23.64
C CYS A 105 -15.75 14.35 24.29
N VAL A 106 -16.96 14.89 24.23
CA VAL A 106 -17.36 16.13 24.90
C VAL A 106 -18.67 15.90 25.61
N GLU A 107 -18.77 16.42 26.83
CA GLU A 107 -20.01 16.44 27.60
C GLU A 107 -20.76 17.73 27.25
N ILE A 108 -22.02 17.59 26.85
CA ILE A 108 -22.93 18.69 26.53
C ILE A 108 -24.19 18.44 27.35
N ASP A 109 -24.42 19.29 28.35
CA ASP A 109 -25.48 19.14 29.34
C ASP A 109 -25.43 17.79 30.07
N ALA A 110 -26.42 16.92 29.84
CA ALA A 110 -26.53 15.59 30.42
C ALA A 110 -26.23 14.47 29.40
N GLN A 111 -25.57 14.80 28.30
CA GLN A 111 -25.23 13.87 27.23
C GLN A 111 -23.73 13.90 26.93
N THR A 112 -23.20 12.74 26.56
CA THR A 112 -21.80 12.58 26.14
C THR A 112 -21.78 12.31 24.65
N MET A 113 -21.14 13.22 23.90
CA MET A 113 -20.95 13.11 22.46
C MET A 113 -19.53 12.66 22.16
N CYS A 114 -19.38 11.51 21.50
CA CYS A 114 -18.10 10.93 21.13
C CYS A 114 -17.98 10.77 19.62
N ILE A 115 -16.79 11.11 19.09
CA ILE A 115 -16.44 11.00 17.67
C ILE A 115 -15.20 10.13 17.52
N SER A 116 -15.26 9.13 16.64
CA SER A 116 -14.11 8.33 16.23
C SER A 116 -14.02 8.20 14.71
N CYS A 117 -12.80 7.94 14.25
CA CYS A 117 -12.42 7.98 12.85
C CYS A 117 -11.41 6.87 12.54
N CYS A 118 -11.61 6.11 11.47
CA CYS A 118 -10.68 5.04 11.09
C CYS A 118 -10.68 4.78 9.58
N ASP A 119 -9.58 4.27 9.01
CA ASP A 119 -9.41 4.14 7.54
C ASP A 119 -9.30 2.69 7.02
N GLN A 120 -9.63 1.71 7.86
CA GLN A 120 -9.68 0.30 7.44
C GLN A 120 -11.10 -0.15 7.12
N ASN A 121 -11.24 -1.19 6.30
CA ASN A 121 -12.56 -1.76 6.00
C ASN A 121 -13.27 -2.23 7.28
N TYR A 122 -14.51 -1.80 7.45
CA TYR A 122 -15.41 -2.10 8.56
C TYR A 122 -14.83 -1.79 9.95
N CYS A 123 -13.84 -0.89 10.02
CA CYS A 123 -13.15 -0.55 11.27
C CYS A 123 -14.09 0.08 12.33
N ASN A 124 -15.19 0.68 11.87
CA ASN A 124 -16.16 1.36 12.71
C ASN A 124 -17.29 0.44 13.21
N VAL A 125 -17.05 -0.87 13.37
CA VAL A 125 -18.03 -1.83 13.91
C VAL A 125 -18.51 -1.45 15.32
N ASN A 126 -17.60 -0.92 16.15
CA ASN A 126 -17.89 -0.47 17.50
C ASN A 126 -18.10 1.05 17.55
N VAL A 127 -18.85 1.51 18.55
CA VAL A 127 -19.04 2.94 18.84
C VAL A 127 -18.11 3.40 19.97
N PRO A 128 -17.60 4.64 19.91
CA PRO A 128 -16.82 5.20 21.00
C PRO A 128 -17.73 5.56 22.19
N THR A 129 -17.31 5.24 23.40
CA THR A 129 -18.08 5.49 24.65
C THR A 129 -17.35 6.38 25.64
N ASN A 130 -16.08 6.67 25.39
CA ASN A 130 -15.22 7.49 26.25
C ASN A 130 -14.01 8.01 25.45
N SER A 131 -13.22 8.89 26.06
CA SER A 131 -12.05 9.51 25.41
C SER A 131 -10.99 8.50 24.96
N SER A 132 -10.90 7.33 25.58
CA SER A 132 -9.95 6.29 25.21
C SER A 132 -10.38 5.48 23.99
N THR A 133 -11.69 5.38 23.74
CA THR A 133 -12.28 4.66 22.59
C THR A 133 -12.58 5.59 21.42
N ALA A 134 -12.69 6.90 21.67
CA ALA A 134 -12.84 7.94 20.68
C ALA A 134 -11.48 8.26 20.00
N THR A 135 -11.02 7.36 19.14
CA THR A 135 -9.69 7.42 18.52
C THR A 135 -9.71 7.83 17.05
N PHE A 136 -8.55 8.25 16.57
CA PHE A 136 -8.24 8.46 15.15
C PHE A 136 -7.25 7.39 14.70
N ASP A 137 -7.68 6.50 13.80
CA ASP A 137 -6.85 5.40 13.26
C ASP A 137 -6.63 5.56 11.75
N ASP A 138 -5.41 5.94 11.39
CA ASP A 138 -4.93 6.21 10.03
C ASP A 138 -3.98 5.10 9.53
N LYS A 139 -4.25 3.83 9.91
CA LYS A 139 -3.39 2.69 9.63
C LYS A 139 -3.15 2.48 8.13
N ILE A 140 -4.19 2.52 7.29
CA ILE A 140 -4.04 2.35 5.84
C ILE A 140 -3.26 3.53 5.25
N THR A 141 -3.57 4.73 5.68
CA THR A 141 -2.91 5.97 5.25
C THR A 141 -1.41 5.93 5.58
N LYS A 142 -1.04 5.54 6.80
CA LYS A 142 0.36 5.33 7.22
C LYS A 142 1.06 4.26 6.39
N MET A 143 0.41 3.12 6.18
CA MET A 143 0.98 2.04 5.36
C MET A 143 1.23 2.50 3.92
N ARG A 144 0.32 3.29 3.33
CA ARG A 144 0.53 3.92 2.01
C ARG A 144 1.72 4.86 2.00
N MET A 145 1.86 5.72 3.01
CA MET A 145 3.01 6.63 3.09
C MET A 145 4.33 5.85 3.22
N LEU A 146 4.36 4.83 4.08
CA LEU A 146 5.54 3.98 4.26
C LEU A 146 5.93 3.27 2.96
N ALA A 147 4.95 2.69 2.25
CA ALA A 147 5.18 2.04 0.96
C ALA A 147 5.72 3.04 -0.07
N LYS A 148 5.11 4.22 -0.21
CA LYS A 148 5.56 5.28 -1.13
C LYS A 148 7.01 5.70 -0.84
N ASN A 149 7.38 5.83 0.43
CA ASN A 149 8.75 6.17 0.82
C ASN A 149 9.72 5.03 0.51
N LEU A 150 9.36 3.78 0.79
CA LEU A 150 10.18 2.60 0.52
C LEU A 150 10.49 2.47 -0.97
N PHE A 151 9.48 2.62 -1.83
CA PHE A 151 9.67 2.57 -3.29
C PHE A 151 10.57 3.69 -3.79
N ARG A 152 10.39 4.92 -3.28
CA ARG A 152 11.25 6.06 -3.62
C ARG A 152 12.71 5.82 -3.25
N GLU A 153 12.98 5.19 -2.10
CA GLU A 153 14.35 4.86 -1.70
C GLU A 153 14.95 3.74 -2.55
N GLN A 154 14.16 2.72 -2.93
CA GLN A 154 14.62 1.69 -3.88
C GLN A 154 14.97 2.28 -5.25
N GLU A 155 14.17 3.20 -5.77
CA GLU A 155 14.44 3.86 -7.05
C GLU A 155 15.74 4.67 -7.02
N LYS A 156 15.99 5.40 -5.92
CA LYS A 156 17.27 6.09 -5.70
C LYS A 156 18.45 5.13 -5.66
N ALA A 157 18.33 4.00 -4.97
CA ALA A 157 19.39 2.99 -4.89
C ALA A 157 19.68 2.32 -6.25
N LEU A 158 18.63 2.09 -7.06
CA LEU A 158 18.80 1.53 -8.40
C LEU A 158 19.48 2.52 -9.34
N THR A 159 19.08 3.80 -9.29
CA THR A 159 19.67 4.85 -10.14
C THR A 159 21.13 5.17 -9.77
N THR A 160 21.52 5.08 -8.50
CA THR A 160 22.94 5.22 -8.09
C THR A 160 23.79 4.05 -8.58
N SER A 161 23.29 2.82 -8.50
CA SER A 161 23.97 1.63 -9.03
C SER A 161 24.23 1.73 -10.54
N VAL A 162 23.25 2.17 -11.33
CA VAL A 162 23.39 2.36 -12.79
C VAL A 162 24.41 3.47 -13.14
N LYS A 163 24.42 4.59 -12.39
CA LYS A 163 25.42 5.65 -12.58
C LYS A 163 26.85 5.19 -12.28
N GLN A 164 27.05 4.35 -11.25
CA GLN A 164 28.36 3.78 -10.96
C GLN A 164 28.82 2.80 -12.05
N ALA A 165 27.92 1.96 -12.58
CA ALA A 165 28.23 1.04 -13.67
C ALA A 165 28.65 1.77 -14.96
N SER A 166 27.94 2.84 -15.33
CA SER A 166 28.25 3.67 -16.51
C SER A 166 29.50 4.55 -16.34
N GLY A 167 29.78 5.02 -15.12
CA GLY A 167 30.99 5.78 -14.80
C GLY A 167 32.28 4.94 -14.76
N ALA A 168 32.18 3.63 -14.53
CA ALA A 168 33.33 2.72 -14.50
C ALA A 168 33.84 2.38 -15.91
N TRP A 169 32.95 2.24 -16.90
CA TRP A 169 33.33 1.92 -18.28
C TRP A 169 34.09 3.06 -19.00
N THR A 170 33.75 4.32 -18.71
CA THR A 170 34.39 5.47 -19.36
C THR A 170 35.80 5.76 -18.84
N ARG A 171 36.13 5.36 -17.61
CA ARG A 171 37.43 5.66 -17.00
C ARG A 171 38.49 4.56 -17.22
N GLY A 172 38.08 3.32 -17.46
CA GLY A 172 38.99 2.18 -17.71
C GLY A 172 39.57 2.16 -19.14
N HIS A 173 38.74 2.37 -20.16
CA HIS A 173 39.17 2.21 -21.55
C HIS A 173 40.06 3.36 -22.09
N TYR A 174 39.93 4.58 -21.55
CA TYR A 174 40.72 5.72 -22.03
C TYR A 174 42.18 5.66 -21.52
N ARG A 175 42.43 5.14 -20.31
CA ARG A 175 43.80 5.00 -19.77
C ARG A 175 44.59 3.90 -20.46
N GLU A 176 43.96 2.76 -20.74
CA GLU A 176 44.60 1.66 -21.47
C GLU A 176 44.87 2.06 -22.94
N GLY A 177 43.90 2.70 -23.61
CA GLY A 177 44.06 3.13 -25.00
C GLY A 177 45.16 4.17 -25.20
N VAL A 178 45.29 5.16 -24.31
CA VAL A 178 46.33 6.20 -24.40
C VAL A 178 47.73 5.64 -24.12
N LEU A 179 47.87 4.71 -23.17
CA LEU A 179 49.16 4.08 -22.87
C LEU A 179 49.65 3.19 -24.02
N VAL A 180 48.75 2.42 -24.65
CA VAL A 180 49.09 1.61 -25.83
C VAL A 180 49.48 2.48 -27.02
N LEU A 181 48.78 3.60 -27.25
CA LEU A 181 49.08 4.51 -28.35
C LEU A 181 50.42 5.23 -28.15
N MET A 182 50.73 5.64 -26.91
CA MET A 182 52.05 6.17 -26.54
C MET A 182 53.17 5.14 -26.73
N TRP A 183 52.94 3.88 -26.34
CA TRP A 183 53.93 2.80 -26.54
C TRP A 183 54.22 2.52 -28.01
N LEU A 184 53.18 2.51 -28.86
CA LEU A 184 53.32 2.36 -30.30
C LEU A 184 54.09 3.52 -30.95
N ILE A 185 53.86 4.76 -30.50
CA ILE A 185 54.60 5.93 -30.99
C ILE A 185 56.09 5.83 -30.63
N ILE A 186 56.42 5.38 -29.41
CA ILE A 186 57.82 5.20 -28.98
C ILE A 186 58.53 4.13 -29.82
N LEU A 187 57.87 3.02 -30.15
CA LEU A 187 58.44 1.98 -31.01
C LEU A 187 58.70 2.46 -32.45
N VAL A 188 57.82 3.30 -32.99
CA VAL A 188 57.96 3.83 -34.36
C VAL A 188 59.08 4.88 -34.45
N ILE A 189 59.28 5.69 -33.40
CA ILE A 189 60.32 6.71 -33.37
C ILE A 189 61.69 6.11 -33.00
N GLY A 190 61.73 5.06 -32.17
CA GLY A 190 62.97 4.37 -31.77
C GLY A 190 63.56 3.41 -32.81
N SER A 191 62.89 3.22 -33.96
CA SER A 191 63.34 2.34 -35.05
C SER A 191 63.93 3.09 -36.26
N ARG A 192 64.38 4.34 -36.07
CA ARG A 192 65.09 5.14 -37.09
C ARG A 192 66.49 5.49 -36.64
#